data_AF-A0A9E0LT64-F1
#
_entry.id   AF-A0A9E0LT64-F1
#
_cell.length_a   1.000
_cell.length_b   1.000
_cell.length_c   1.000
_cell.angle_alpha   90.00
_cell.angle_beta   90.00
_cell.angle_gamma   90.00
#
_symmetry.space_group_name_H-M   'P 1'
#
loop_
_entity.id
_entity.type
_entity.pdbx_description
1 polymer ?
#
loop_
_entity_poly.entity_id
_entity_poly.type
_entity_poly.pdbx_seq_one_letter_code
_entity_poly.pdbx_strand_id
1 'polypeptide(L)'
;FYLHDGRRYLVTANEGDTRDYECYSELERIKDLDLDPELFPNAAFLQQDENIGRLRVTTAGADLDDDGDVDRLRSFGGRSFSIWTSQGSQIYDSGREFERLLGRQDAANFNSDNTENDSFDSRSDDKGPEPEALALGTIDERVYAFIGLERQGGIFAYDVTNPLEVAFAAYANTRLFGGDAEAGTAGDLGPEGLLFLPANQSPNGQNLLVSANEISGTIAIFRVVSID
;
A
#
# COMPACT_ATOMS: atom_id res chain seq x y z
N PHE A 1 -7.02 13.96 8.54
CA PHE A 1 -6.40 14.62 9.71
C PHE A 1 -7.12 14.19 10.99
N TYR A 2 -6.43 14.16 12.13
CA TYR A 2 -7.04 14.03 13.46
C TYR A 2 -6.32 14.90 14.49
N LEU A 3 -6.91 15.02 15.69
CA LEU A 3 -6.34 15.79 16.80
C LEU A 3 -5.86 14.86 17.91
N HIS A 4 -4.70 15.16 18.48
CA HIS A 4 -4.17 14.55 19.70
C HIS A 4 -3.44 15.63 20.50
N ASP A 5 -3.79 15.80 21.78
CA ASP A 5 -3.25 16.85 22.68
C ASP A 5 -3.26 18.27 22.07
N GLY A 6 -4.36 18.62 21.41
CA GLY A 6 -4.53 19.94 20.78
C GLY A 6 -3.67 20.15 19.52
N ARG A 7 -2.94 19.14 19.05
CA ARG A 7 -2.14 19.18 17.81
C ARG A 7 -2.83 18.40 16.70
N ARG A 8 -2.67 18.87 15.47
CA ARG A 8 -3.23 18.25 14.26
C ARG A 8 -2.19 17.39 13.56
N TYR A 9 -2.61 16.19 13.18
CA TYR A 9 -1.80 15.22 12.45
C TYR A 9 -2.46 14.81 11.14
N LEU A 10 -1.64 14.60 10.11
CA LEU A 10 -2.03 14.08 8.81
C LEU A 10 -1.62 12.60 8.73
N VAL A 11 -2.47 11.76 8.18
CA VAL A 11 -2.15 10.35 7.89
C VAL A 11 -2.19 10.17 6.38
N THR A 12 -1.20 9.48 5.80
CA THR A 12 -1.07 9.21 4.37
C THR A 12 -0.85 7.73 4.15
N ALA A 13 -1.50 7.15 3.13
CA ALA A 13 -1.29 5.75 2.74
C ALA A 13 0.03 5.51 2.00
N ASN A 14 0.84 6.55 1.77
CA ASN A 14 2.10 6.50 0.99
C ASN A 14 1.94 5.79 -0.36
N GLU A 15 0.80 6.04 -0.97
CA GLU A 15 0.51 5.77 -2.37
C GLU A 15 1.60 6.36 -3.27
N GLY A 16 1.79 5.76 -4.44
CA GLY A 16 2.62 6.33 -5.48
C GLY A 16 2.51 5.53 -6.77
N ASP A 17 1.81 6.10 -7.74
CA ASP A 17 1.79 5.56 -9.09
C ASP A 17 2.95 6.06 -9.95
N THR A 18 3.29 5.26 -10.96
CA THR A 18 4.32 5.56 -11.94
C THR A 18 3.79 6.52 -12.99
N ARG A 19 4.63 7.41 -13.50
CA ARG A 19 4.37 8.15 -14.74
C ARG A 19 4.58 7.23 -15.93
N ASP A 20 3.50 6.55 -16.32
CA ASP A 20 3.49 5.63 -17.44
C ASP A 20 2.39 6.00 -18.45
N TYR A 21 2.83 6.39 -19.65
CA TYR A 21 2.01 6.87 -20.76
C TYR A 21 2.54 6.27 -22.06
N GLU A 22 1.72 6.22 -23.11
CA GLU A 22 2.11 5.66 -24.42
C GLU A 22 3.42 6.25 -24.98
N CYS A 23 3.71 7.52 -24.68
CA CYS A 23 4.91 8.22 -25.15
C CYS A 23 6.04 8.34 -24.11
N TYR A 24 5.84 7.89 -22.87
CA TYR A 24 6.81 8.03 -21.79
C TYR A 24 6.53 7.03 -20.67
N SER A 25 7.53 6.23 -20.32
CA SER A 25 7.52 5.42 -19.11
C SER A 25 8.73 5.77 -18.26
N GLU A 26 8.52 5.98 -16.97
CA GLU A 26 9.62 6.08 -16.00
C GLU A 26 9.99 4.73 -15.38
N LEU A 27 9.28 3.65 -15.70
CA LEU A 27 9.37 2.37 -15.01
C LEU A 27 10.27 1.39 -15.77
N GLU A 28 11.40 1.01 -15.19
CA GLU A 28 12.29 0.01 -15.77
C GLU A 28 12.73 -1.05 -14.75
N ARG A 29 13.12 -2.23 -15.23
CA ARG A 29 13.76 -3.25 -14.39
C ARG A 29 15.25 -3.01 -14.31
N ILE A 30 15.84 -3.22 -13.15
CA ILE A 30 17.28 -3.00 -12.93
C ILE A 30 18.16 -3.77 -13.93
N LYS A 31 17.75 -4.99 -14.31
CA LYS A 31 18.50 -5.82 -15.27
C LYS A 31 18.57 -5.25 -16.70
N ASP A 32 17.66 -4.35 -17.03
CA ASP A 32 17.53 -3.74 -18.35
C ASP A 32 18.19 -2.35 -18.41
N LEU A 33 18.73 -1.85 -17.28
CA LEU A 33 19.41 -0.56 -17.19
C LEU A 33 20.89 -0.64 -17.60
N ASP A 34 21.41 0.45 -18.14
CA ASP A 34 22.85 0.70 -18.16
C ASP A 34 23.21 1.38 -16.83
N LEU A 35 23.99 0.69 -15.98
CA LEU A 35 24.35 1.20 -14.65
C LEU A 35 25.75 1.79 -14.69
N ASP A 36 25.94 2.94 -14.03
CA ASP A 36 27.25 3.56 -13.89
C ASP A 36 28.27 2.55 -13.33
N PRO A 37 29.36 2.24 -14.04
CA PRO A 37 30.37 1.27 -13.60
C PRO A 37 31.21 1.72 -12.39
N GLU A 38 31.34 3.02 -12.13
CA GLU A 38 31.98 3.59 -10.93
C GLU A 38 31.06 3.46 -9.71
N LEU A 39 29.75 3.75 -9.84
CA LEU A 39 28.79 3.64 -8.74
C LEU A 39 28.31 2.21 -8.49
N PHE A 40 28.20 1.39 -9.54
CA PHE A 40 27.76 0.00 -9.51
C PHE A 40 28.81 -0.94 -10.13
N PRO A 41 30.02 -1.05 -9.54
CA PRO A 41 31.10 -1.89 -10.08
C PRO A 41 30.76 -3.39 -10.11
N ASN A 42 29.67 -3.79 -9.45
CA ASN A 42 29.11 -5.14 -9.42
C ASN A 42 27.76 -5.26 -10.17
N ALA A 43 27.50 -4.41 -11.17
CA ALA A 43 26.26 -4.41 -11.97
C ALA A 43 25.85 -5.82 -12.45
N ALA A 44 26.77 -6.60 -13.01
CA ALA A 44 26.51 -7.98 -13.47
C ALA A 44 26.04 -8.94 -12.36
N PHE A 45 26.34 -8.65 -11.09
CA PHE A 45 25.76 -9.37 -9.95
C PHE A 45 24.37 -8.80 -9.63
N LEU A 46 24.24 -7.49 -9.46
CA LEU A 46 22.97 -6.84 -9.09
C LEU A 46 21.85 -7.13 -10.08
N GLN A 47 22.17 -7.14 -11.38
CA GLN A 47 21.24 -7.32 -12.50
C GLN A 47 20.77 -8.77 -12.72
N GLN A 48 21.24 -9.73 -11.92
CA GLN A 48 20.69 -11.09 -11.96
C GLN A 48 19.26 -11.11 -11.41
N ASP A 49 18.41 -11.94 -12.00
CA ASP A 49 17.00 -12.07 -11.62
C ASP A 49 16.84 -12.51 -10.15
N GLU A 50 17.76 -13.34 -9.64
CA GLU A 50 17.78 -13.84 -8.27
C GLU A 50 18.24 -12.79 -7.24
N ASN A 51 18.85 -11.69 -7.71
CA ASN A 51 19.29 -10.58 -6.87
C ASN A 51 18.24 -9.45 -6.92
N ILE A 52 18.61 -8.29 -7.49
CA ILE A 52 17.69 -7.16 -7.61
C ILE A 52 17.33 -6.87 -9.07
N GLY A 53 17.81 -7.66 -10.03
CA GLY A 53 17.62 -7.40 -11.45
C GLY A 53 16.16 -7.31 -11.87
N ARG A 54 15.28 -8.04 -11.18
CA ARG A 54 13.83 -7.97 -11.37
C ARG A 54 13.19 -6.70 -10.81
N LEU A 55 13.77 -6.07 -9.79
CA LEU A 55 13.14 -4.95 -9.10
C LEU A 55 12.88 -3.80 -10.08
N ARG A 56 11.67 -3.24 -10.02
CA ARG A 56 11.28 -2.06 -10.79
C ARG A 56 11.71 -0.77 -10.10
N VAL A 57 12.25 0.16 -10.89
CA VAL A 57 12.80 1.45 -10.45
C VAL A 57 12.44 2.59 -11.40
N THR A 58 12.45 3.81 -10.88
CA THR A 58 12.25 5.02 -11.70
C THR A 58 13.53 5.39 -12.45
N THR A 59 13.44 5.66 -13.75
CA THR A 59 14.51 6.28 -14.56
C THR A 59 14.50 7.81 -14.46
N ALA A 60 13.45 8.41 -13.90
CA ALA A 60 13.28 9.86 -13.87
C ALA A 60 14.28 10.54 -12.93
N GLY A 61 15.32 11.18 -13.48
CA GLY A 61 16.41 11.77 -12.69
C GLY A 61 17.30 10.71 -12.02
N ALA A 62 17.45 9.58 -12.70
CA ALA A 62 18.37 8.51 -12.34
C ALA A 62 19.80 8.77 -12.84
N ASP A 63 19.93 9.52 -13.93
CA ASP A 63 21.17 10.12 -14.47
C ASP A 63 21.36 11.51 -13.82
N LEU A 64 22.46 11.70 -13.10
CA LEU A 64 22.81 12.85 -12.28
C LEU A 64 23.89 13.74 -12.92
N ASP A 65 24.66 13.21 -13.87
CA ASP A 65 25.74 13.92 -14.55
C ASP A 65 25.55 14.06 -16.08
N ASP A 66 24.40 13.63 -16.58
CA ASP A 66 23.91 13.71 -17.96
C ASP A 66 24.78 12.91 -18.97
N ASP A 67 25.39 11.80 -18.55
CA ASP A 67 26.22 10.96 -19.41
C ASP A 67 25.47 9.77 -20.08
N GLY A 68 24.23 9.53 -19.65
CA GLY A 68 23.30 8.57 -20.23
C GLY A 68 23.24 7.22 -19.53
N ASP A 69 24.03 6.98 -18.49
CA ASP A 69 23.87 5.82 -17.62
C ASP A 69 23.05 6.13 -16.34
N VAL A 70 22.84 5.12 -15.49
CA VAL A 70 22.05 5.25 -14.26
C VAL A 70 22.96 5.30 -13.03
N ASP A 71 22.94 6.44 -12.34
CA ASP A 71 23.64 6.66 -11.08
C ASP A 71 22.86 6.22 -9.84
N ARG A 72 21.52 6.20 -9.93
CA ARG A 72 20.67 6.00 -8.75
C ARG A 72 19.46 5.12 -9.00
N LEU A 73 19.43 4.03 -8.26
CA LEU A 73 18.29 3.11 -8.18
C LEU A 73 17.29 3.57 -7.11
N ARG A 74 16.04 3.80 -7.50
CA ARG A 74 14.92 4.12 -6.60
C ARG A 74 13.71 3.30 -6.98
N SER A 75 13.28 2.41 -6.08
CA SER A 75 12.08 1.62 -6.29
C SER A 75 10.82 2.37 -5.87
N PHE A 76 9.68 1.86 -6.29
CA PHE A 76 8.35 2.44 -6.08
C PHE A 76 7.62 1.83 -4.89
N GLY A 77 6.53 2.50 -4.51
CA GLY A 77 5.65 2.09 -3.43
C GLY A 77 6.25 2.46 -2.07
N GLY A 78 5.53 3.29 -1.31
CA GLY A 78 5.88 3.50 0.10
C GLY A 78 5.75 2.22 0.93
N ARG A 79 4.92 1.26 0.48
CA ARG A 79 4.64 -0.05 1.12
C ARG A 79 4.23 0.09 2.60
N SER A 80 3.76 1.26 2.97
CA SER A 80 3.61 1.72 4.35
C SER A 80 2.52 2.77 4.42
N PHE A 81 2.18 3.23 5.62
CA PHE A 81 1.49 4.48 5.81
C PHE A 81 2.29 5.35 6.79
N SER A 82 2.10 6.66 6.72
CA SER A 82 2.81 7.60 7.59
C SER A 82 1.86 8.50 8.36
N ILE A 83 2.36 9.03 9.47
CA ILE A 83 1.76 10.14 10.21
C ILE A 83 2.71 11.32 10.20
N TRP A 84 2.16 12.50 9.93
CA TRP A 84 2.89 13.76 9.81
C TRP A 84 2.32 14.82 10.74
N THR A 85 3.19 15.72 11.21
CA THR A 85 2.75 16.98 11.82
C THR A 85 2.18 17.92 10.77
N SER A 86 1.40 18.91 11.19
CA SER A 86 0.93 19.99 10.31
C SER A 86 2.04 20.81 9.65
N GLN A 87 3.28 20.70 10.14
CA GLN A 87 4.47 21.37 9.63
C GLN A 87 5.23 20.51 8.60
N GLY A 88 4.74 19.31 8.29
CA GLY A 88 5.34 18.41 7.30
C GLY A 88 6.46 17.53 7.86
N SER A 89 6.58 17.39 9.18
CA SER A 89 7.53 16.44 9.78
C SER A 89 6.89 15.05 9.89
N GLN A 90 7.51 14.03 9.30
CA GLN A 90 7.12 12.63 9.51
C GLN A 90 7.44 12.23 10.95
N ILE A 91 6.47 11.70 11.67
CA ILE A 91 6.64 11.26 13.07
C ILE A 91 6.41 9.75 13.25
N TYR A 92 5.78 9.12 12.27
CA TYR A 92 5.60 7.68 12.20
C TYR A 92 5.62 7.25 10.74
N ASP A 93 6.22 6.09 10.50
CA ASP A 93 6.12 5.33 9.26
C ASP A 93 6.02 3.85 9.61
N SER A 94 5.06 3.13 9.03
CA SER A 94 4.90 1.70 9.31
C SER A 94 6.01 0.86 8.68
N GLY A 95 6.80 1.41 7.76
CA GLY A 95 7.78 0.70 6.97
C GLY A 95 7.17 -0.57 6.36
N ARG A 96 7.90 -1.68 6.47
CA ARG A 96 7.52 -3.00 5.93
C ARG A 96 6.44 -3.77 6.72
N GLU A 97 5.67 -3.11 7.58
CA GLU A 97 4.75 -3.82 8.48
C GLU A 97 3.64 -4.58 7.75
N PHE A 98 3.07 -4.00 6.68
CA PHE A 98 2.06 -4.68 5.86
C PHE A 98 2.57 -6.04 5.37
N GLU A 99 3.73 -6.07 4.75
CA GLU A 99 4.31 -7.31 4.22
C GLU A 99 4.65 -8.32 5.33
N ARG A 100 5.14 -7.85 6.48
CA ARG A 100 5.38 -8.75 7.62
C ARG A 100 4.09 -9.38 8.15
N LEU A 101 2.98 -8.65 8.12
CA LEU A 101 1.68 -9.15 8.55
C LEU A 101 1.06 -10.06 7.50
N LEU A 102 1.11 -9.68 6.23
CA LEU A 102 0.64 -10.49 5.10
C LEU A 102 1.39 -11.83 5.01
N GLY A 103 2.72 -11.82 5.13
CA GLY A 103 3.53 -13.05 5.16
C GLY A 103 3.22 -13.97 6.36
N ARG A 104 2.43 -13.51 7.35
CA ARG A 104 1.94 -14.33 8.47
C ARG A 104 0.48 -14.71 8.34
N GLN A 105 -0.37 -13.76 7.90
CA GLN A 105 -1.83 -13.89 7.93
C GLN A 105 -2.40 -14.37 6.60
N ASP A 106 -1.70 -14.14 5.49
CA ASP A 106 -2.14 -14.44 4.12
C ASP A 106 -0.97 -14.93 3.26
N ALA A 107 -0.11 -15.78 3.84
CA ALA A 107 1.16 -16.17 3.25
C ALA A 107 1.03 -16.89 1.90
N ALA A 108 -0.09 -17.55 1.63
CA ALA A 108 -0.33 -18.25 0.36
C ALA A 108 -0.62 -17.30 -0.81
N ASN A 109 -1.03 -16.06 -0.51
CA ASN A 109 -1.41 -15.05 -1.49
C ASN A 109 -0.54 -13.79 -1.36
N PHE A 110 0.61 -13.89 -0.71
CA PHE A 110 1.49 -12.76 -0.43
C PHE A 110 1.87 -11.98 -1.70
N ASN A 111 1.74 -10.65 -1.63
CA ASN A 111 2.08 -9.71 -2.70
C ASN A 111 1.51 -10.13 -4.06
N SER A 112 0.26 -10.60 -4.06
CA SER A 112 -0.51 -10.88 -5.27
C SER A 112 -0.93 -9.58 -5.97
N ASP A 113 -1.05 -9.63 -7.29
CA ASP A 113 -1.69 -8.59 -8.11
C ASP A 113 -3.21 -8.58 -7.89
N ASN A 114 -3.91 -7.55 -8.37
CA ASN A 114 -5.37 -7.42 -8.27
C ASN A 114 -6.12 -7.90 -9.51
N THR A 115 -5.47 -8.05 -10.66
CA THR A 115 -6.08 -8.56 -11.90
C THR A 115 -6.10 -10.08 -11.97
N GLU A 116 -5.19 -10.75 -11.26
CA GLU A 116 -5.03 -12.20 -11.23
C GLU A 116 -5.03 -12.72 -9.79
N ASN A 117 -5.83 -13.76 -9.54
CA ASN A 117 -5.99 -14.33 -8.21
C ASN A 117 -4.96 -15.42 -7.84
N ASP A 118 -4.24 -15.99 -8.81
CA ASP A 118 -3.16 -16.97 -8.61
C ASP A 118 -1.79 -16.36 -8.93
N SER A 119 -1.61 -15.09 -8.55
CA SER A 119 -0.43 -14.28 -8.87
C SER A 119 0.62 -14.31 -7.76
N PHE A 120 0.54 -15.26 -6.82
CA PHE A 120 1.38 -15.27 -5.61
C PHE A 120 2.84 -14.92 -5.92
N ASP A 121 3.23 -13.88 -5.17
CA ASP A 121 4.43 -13.07 -5.18
C ASP A 121 4.87 -12.45 -6.52
N SER A 122 3.91 -11.93 -7.28
CA SER A 122 4.18 -11.15 -8.51
C SER A 122 4.53 -9.68 -8.24
N ARG A 123 4.26 -9.14 -7.04
CA ARG A 123 4.44 -7.71 -6.72
C ARG A 123 5.66 -7.40 -5.86
N SER A 124 6.39 -8.36 -5.30
CA SER A 124 7.55 -8.04 -4.45
C SER A 124 8.68 -7.31 -5.18
N ASP A 125 8.95 -7.69 -6.43
CA ASP A 125 9.88 -6.99 -7.33
C ASP A 125 9.25 -5.74 -7.99
N ASP A 126 8.07 -5.36 -7.54
CA ASP A 126 7.36 -4.16 -7.96
C ASP A 126 6.94 -3.35 -6.71
N LYS A 127 5.76 -2.73 -6.70
CA LYS A 127 5.30 -1.84 -5.62
C LYS A 127 4.72 -2.56 -4.38
N GLY A 128 4.77 -3.89 -4.33
CA GLY A 128 4.35 -4.70 -3.19
C GLY A 128 2.82 -4.73 -3.01
N PRO A 129 2.30 -4.61 -1.78
CA PRO A 129 0.86 -4.70 -1.53
C PRO A 129 0.06 -3.47 -1.97
N GLU A 130 0.73 -2.34 -2.25
CA GLU A 130 0.15 -1.05 -2.69
C GLU A 130 -0.95 -0.50 -1.78
N PRO A 131 -0.58 0.18 -0.68
CA PRO A 131 -1.54 0.96 0.10
C PRO A 131 -2.06 2.16 -0.71
N GLU A 132 -3.38 2.31 -0.71
CA GLU A 132 -4.10 3.23 -1.60
C GLU A 132 -5.16 4.00 -0.79
N ALA A 133 -6.28 3.33 -0.52
CA ALA A 133 -7.41 3.94 0.17
C ALA A 133 -7.12 4.21 1.65
N LEU A 134 -7.56 5.37 2.16
CA LEU A 134 -7.40 5.72 3.58
C LEU A 134 -8.65 6.36 4.17
N ALA A 135 -9.06 5.88 5.35
CA ALA A 135 -10.07 6.53 6.18
C ALA A 135 -9.61 6.62 7.65
N LEU A 136 -10.09 7.64 8.34
CA LEU A 136 -9.95 7.76 9.79
C LEU A 136 -11.30 7.61 10.46
N GLY A 137 -11.36 6.85 11.55
CA GLY A 137 -12.57 6.68 12.35
C GLY A 137 -12.28 6.80 13.84
N THR A 138 -13.26 7.26 14.61
CA THR A 138 -13.17 7.28 16.08
C THR A 138 -14.16 6.28 16.65
N ILE A 139 -13.66 5.36 17.49
CA ILE A 139 -14.41 4.28 18.12
C ILE A 139 -14.00 4.27 19.58
N ASP A 140 -14.96 4.47 20.49
CA ASP A 140 -14.72 4.45 21.95
C ASP A 140 -13.50 5.30 22.38
N GLU A 141 -13.48 6.55 21.90
CA GLU A 141 -12.41 7.55 22.13
C GLU A 141 -11.06 7.26 21.47
N ARG A 142 -10.92 6.11 20.80
CA ARG A 142 -9.71 5.74 20.06
C ARG A 142 -9.83 6.13 18.60
N VAL A 143 -8.75 6.63 18.03
CA VAL A 143 -8.67 6.97 16.60
C VAL A 143 -8.01 5.82 15.85
N TYR A 144 -8.69 5.33 14.82
CA TYR A 144 -8.20 4.28 13.94
C TYR A 144 -7.94 4.82 12.55
N ALA A 145 -6.82 4.39 11.96
CA ALA A 145 -6.54 4.51 10.55
C ALA A 145 -6.88 3.19 9.85
N PHE A 146 -7.71 3.26 8.83
CA PHE A 146 -8.04 2.16 7.92
C PHE A 146 -7.31 2.39 6.61
N ILE A 147 -6.53 1.41 6.18
CA ILE A 147 -5.69 1.48 4.97
C ILE A 147 -6.06 0.30 4.07
N GLY A 148 -6.61 0.59 2.89
CA GLY A 148 -6.91 -0.39 1.85
C GLY A 148 -5.67 -0.69 1.01
N LEU A 149 -5.53 -1.95 0.58
CA LEU A 149 -4.45 -2.39 -0.28
C LEU A 149 -4.99 -2.70 -1.68
N GLU A 150 -4.62 -1.89 -2.67
CA GLU A 150 -5.10 -1.99 -4.05
C GLU A 150 -4.80 -3.37 -4.66
N ARG A 151 -3.59 -3.90 -4.43
CA ARG A 151 -3.13 -5.16 -5.04
C ARG A 151 -3.51 -6.38 -4.26
N GLN A 152 -2.88 -6.57 -3.11
CA GLN A 152 -3.15 -7.72 -2.24
C GLN A 152 -4.64 -7.85 -1.91
N GLY A 153 -5.33 -6.71 -1.81
CA GLY A 153 -6.67 -6.62 -1.26
C GLY A 153 -6.67 -6.55 0.26
N GLY A 154 -7.85 -6.32 0.80
CA GLY A 154 -8.07 -6.19 2.23
C GLY A 154 -7.74 -4.82 2.78
N ILE A 155 -8.05 -4.67 4.06
CA ILE A 155 -7.98 -3.41 4.80
C ILE A 155 -7.26 -3.68 6.11
N PHE A 156 -6.17 -2.96 6.31
CA PHE A 156 -5.51 -2.87 7.60
C PHE A 156 -6.18 -1.81 8.48
N ALA A 157 -6.28 -2.10 9.78
CA ALA A 157 -6.70 -1.17 10.81
C ALA A 157 -5.56 -0.99 11.83
N TYR A 158 -5.20 0.27 12.08
CA TYR A 158 -4.21 0.65 13.07
C TYR A 158 -4.84 1.62 14.07
N ASP A 159 -4.57 1.40 15.35
CA ASP A 159 -4.79 2.40 16.35
C ASP A 159 -3.72 3.49 16.25
N VAL A 160 -4.15 4.71 15.98
CA VAL A 160 -3.30 5.89 15.85
C VAL A 160 -3.64 6.96 16.90
N THR A 161 -4.38 6.59 17.95
CA THR A 161 -4.84 7.52 18.99
C THR A 161 -3.70 8.36 19.54
N ASN A 162 -2.58 7.71 19.87
CA ASN A 162 -1.31 8.37 20.12
C ASN A 162 -0.43 8.22 18.87
N PRO A 163 -0.08 9.33 18.16
CA PRO A 163 0.74 9.27 16.95
C PRO A 163 2.16 8.73 17.17
N LEU A 164 2.63 8.65 18.42
CA LEU A 164 3.94 8.12 18.78
C LEU A 164 3.88 6.65 19.24
N GLU A 165 2.69 6.09 19.42
CA GLU A 165 2.45 4.72 19.88
C GLU A 165 1.37 4.06 19.01
N VAL A 166 1.67 3.99 17.71
CA VAL A 166 0.80 3.34 16.73
C VAL A 166 0.84 1.82 16.92
N ALA A 167 -0.33 1.17 16.84
CA ALA A 167 -0.44 -0.27 17.01
C ALA A 167 -1.36 -0.91 15.97
N PHE A 168 -0.91 -2.02 15.38
CA PHE A 168 -1.76 -2.86 14.55
C PHE A 168 -2.96 -3.38 15.35
N ALA A 169 -4.16 -3.20 14.82
CA ALA A 169 -5.40 -3.67 15.43
C ALA A 169 -5.95 -4.90 14.71
N ALA A 170 -6.15 -4.82 13.39
CA ALA A 170 -6.71 -5.90 12.60
C ALA A 170 -6.38 -5.79 11.11
N TYR A 171 -6.53 -6.91 10.41
CA TYR A 171 -6.54 -6.98 8.96
C TYR A 171 -7.75 -7.82 8.55
N ALA A 172 -8.52 -7.33 7.59
CA ALA A 172 -9.67 -8.03 7.05
C ALA A 172 -9.60 -8.02 5.52
N ASN A 173 -9.74 -9.18 4.91
CA ASN A 173 -9.78 -9.32 3.46
C ASN A 173 -10.99 -10.15 3.05
N THR A 174 -11.84 -9.58 2.20
CA THR A 174 -13.02 -10.26 1.63
C THR A 174 -12.77 -10.76 0.21
N ARG A 175 -11.54 -10.57 -0.32
CA ARG A 175 -11.09 -11.20 -1.55
C ARG A 175 -11.08 -12.72 -1.41
N LEU A 176 -11.59 -13.39 -2.43
CA LEU A 176 -11.63 -14.83 -2.59
C LEU A 176 -10.66 -15.23 -3.70
N PHE A 177 -9.43 -15.55 -3.34
CA PHE A 177 -8.36 -15.94 -4.28
C PHE A 177 -8.65 -17.21 -5.09
N GLY A 178 -9.66 -18.00 -4.70
CA GLY A 178 -10.13 -19.14 -5.52
C GLY A 178 -11.16 -18.77 -6.59
N GLY A 179 -11.62 -17.51 -6.62
CA GLY A 179 -12.61 -17.03 -7.56
C GLY A 179 -12.00 -16.42 -8.82
N ASP A 180 -12.87 -15.91 -9.68
CA ASP A 180 -12.55 -15.21 -10.92
C ASP A 180 -13.13 -13.78 -10.87
N ALA A 181 -12.28 -12.79 -11.10
CA ALA A 181 -12.63 -11.37 -11.04
C ALA A 181 -13.59 -10.97 -12.18
N GLU A 182 -13.33 -11.41 -13.40
CA GLU A 182 -14.19 -11.16 -14.57
C GLU A 182 -15.55 -11.83 -14.41
N ALA A 183 -15.58 -13.01 -13.79
CA ALA A 183 -16.82 -13.73 -13.51
C ALA A 183 -17.55 -13.23 -12.25
N GLY A 184 -17.00 -12.26 -11.51
CA GLY A 184 -17.61 -11.69 -10.29
C GLY A 184 -17.67 -12.66 -9.11
N THR A 185 -16.79 -13.67 -9.06
CA THR A 185 -16.75 -14.69 -8.01
C THR A 185 -15.56 -14.53 -7.05
N ALA A 186 -14.70 -13.54 -7.31
CA ALA A 186 -13.48 -13.27 -6.55
C ALA A 186 -13.69 -12.42 -5.27
N GLY A 187 -14.93 -12.06 -4.92
CA GLY A 187 -15.19 -11.17 -3.78
C GLY A 187 -14.84 -9.72 -4.09
N ASP A 188 -14.17 -9.04 -3.16
CA ASP A 188 -13.85 -7.61 -3.26
C ASP A 188 -12.36 -7.39 -3.60
N LEU A 189 -12.06 -6.66 -4.69
CA LEU A 189 -10.71 -6.45 -5.23
C LEU A 189 -10.45 -4.97 -5.54
N GLY A 190 -9.24 -4.51 -5.24
CA GLY A 190 -8.83 -3.13 -5.46
C GLY A 190 -9.58 -2.08 -4.62
N PRO A 191 -9.48 -2.10 -3.28
CA PRO A 191 -9.94 -0.99 -2.45
C PRO A 191 -9.29 0.35 -2.86
N GLU A 192 -10.07 1.22 -3.48
CA GLU A 192 -9.67 2.57 -3.93
C GLU A 192 -10.17 3.67 -2.99
N GLY A 193 -11.38 3.48 -2.45
CA GLY A 193 -12.03 4.46 -1.59
C GLY A 193 -12.47 3.84 -0.27
N LEU A 194 -12.14 4.50 0.84
CA LEU A 194 -12.65 4.14 2.16
C LEU A 194 -13.47 5.28 2.76
N LEU A 195 -14.60 4.92 3.37
CA LEU A 195 -15.44 5.83 4.14
C LEU A 195 -15.81 5.21 5.48
N PHE A 196 -15.39 5.84 6.56
CA PHE A 196 -15.87 5.50 7.90
C PHE A 196 -17.15 6.28 8.23
N LEU A 197 -18.18 5.55 8.64
CA LEU A 197 -19.45 6.09 9.11
C LEU A 197 -19.60 5.78 10.61
N PRO A 198 -19.54 6.79 11.50
CA PRO A 198 -19.74 6.56 12.92
C PRO A 198 -21.19 6.11 13.20
N ALA A 199 -21.39 5.40 14.31
CA ALA A 199 -22.68 4.85 14.70
C ALA A 199 -23.85 5.85 14.70
N ASN A 200 -23.60 7.12 15.07
CA ASN A 200 -24.61 8.16 15.09
C ASN A 200 -24.99 8.70 13.69
N GLN A 201 -24.23 8.35 12.65
CA GLN A 201 -24.49 8.71 11.25
C GLN A 201 -24.85 7.49 10.41
N SER A 202 -24.86 6.28 10.99
CA SER A 202 -25.15 5.06 10.27
C SER A 202 -26.63 4.63 10.44
N PRO A 203 -27.21 3.96 9.43
CA PRO A 203 -28.64 3.61 9.45
C PRO A 203 -29.01 2.54 10.48
N ASN A 204 -28.03 1.80 10.99
CA ASN A 204 -28.23 0.71 11.95
C ASN A 204 -27.64 1.01 13.33
N GLY A 205 -27.13 2.23 13.57
CA GLY A 205 -26.55 2.61 14.86
C GLY A 205 -25.23 1.90 15.18
N GLN A 206 -24.49 1.42 14.16
CA GLN A 206 -23.19 0.75 14.31
C GLN A 206 -22.10 1.51 13.57
N ASN A 207 -20.84 1.44 14.02
CA ASN A 207 -19.72 1.95 13.23
C ASN A 207 -19.56 1.11 11.96
N LEU A 208 -19.55 1.76 10.80
CA LEU A 208 -19.39 1.09 9.51
C LEU A 208 -18.15 1.62 8.79
N LEU A 209 -17.48 0.73 8.06
CA LEU A 209 -16.46 1.09 7.09
C LEU A 209 -16.96 0.63 5.71
N VAL A 210 -17.01 1.55 4.76
CA VAL A 210 -17.41 1.29 3.38
C VAL A 210 -16.15 1.28 2.52
N SER A 211 -16.00 0.25 1.70
CA SER A 211 -14.91 0.11 0.71
C SER A 211 -15.50 0.14 -0.69
N ALA A 212 -14.97 1.03 -1.53
CA ALA A 212 -15.19 1.01 -2.97
C ALA A 212 -14.06 0.21 -3.61
N ASN A 213 -14.42 -0.89 -4.27
CA ASN A 213 -13.47 -1.85 -4.83
C ASN A 213 -13.53 -1.75 -6.36
N GLU A 214 -12.53 -1.13 -6.97
CA GLU A 214 -12.54 -0.77 -8.39
C GLU A 214 -12.50 -2.01 -9.29
N ILE A 215 -11.58 -2.92 -9.01
CA ILE A 215 -11.33 -4.06 -9.90
C ILE A 215 -12.53 -5.01 -9.93
N SER A 216 -13.18 -5.24 -8.79
CA SER A 216 -14.40 -6.05 -8.72
C SER A 216 -15.68 -5.27 -9.03
N GLY A 217 -15.63 -3.93 -9.07
CA GLY A 217 -16.81 -3.07 -9.22
C GLY A 217 -17.82 -3.19 -8.07
N THR A 218 -17.35 -3.52 -6.86
CA THR A 218 -18.21 -3.79 -5.69
C THR A 218 -18.12 -2.69 -4.64
N ILE A 219 -19.14 -2.60 -3.78
CA ILE A 219 -19.10 -1.85 -2.53
C ILE A 219 -19.23 -2.83 -1.37
N ALA A 220 -18.20 -2.91 -0.54
CA ALA A 220 -18.20 -3.71 0.68
C ALA A 220 -18.53 -2.83 1.89
N ILE A 221 -19.32 -3.34 2.83
CA ILE A 221 -19.65 -2.64 4.08
C ILE A 221 -19.28 -3.54 5.25
N PHE A 222 -18.31 -3.10 6.04
CA PHE A 222 -17.85 -3.76 7.25
C PHE A 222 -18.52 -3.11 8.45
N ARG A 223 -19.00 -3.93 9.39
CA ARG A 223 -19.27 -3.44 10.74
C ARG A 223 -17.95 -3.43 11.52
N VAL A 224 -17.57 -2.28 12.03
CA VAL A 224 -16.38 -2.15 12.89
C VAL A 224 -16.81 -2.30 14.34
N VAL A 225 -16.25 -3.31 15.00
CA VAL A 225 -16.48 -3.58 16.43
C VAL A 225 -15.19 -3.30 17.19
N SER A 226 -15.28 -2.86 18.45
CA SER A 226 -14.09 -2.75 19.31
C SER A 226 -13.41 -4.11 19.43
N ILE A 227 -12.09 -4.10 19.49
CA ILE A 227 -11.29 -5.28 19.83
C ILE A 227 -10.98 -5.11 21.31
N ASP A 228 -11.67 -5.88 22.15
CA ASP A 228 -11.43 -5.93 23.60
C ASP A 228 -10.04 -6.52 23.94
#